data_AF-X8J3Y4-F1
#
_entry.id   AF-X8J3Y4-F1
#
_cell.length_a   1.000
_cell.length_b   1.000
_cell.length_c   1.000
_cell.angle_alpha   90.00
_cell.angle_beta   90.00
_cell.angle_gamma   90.00
#
_symmetry.space_group_name_H-M   'P 1'
#
loop_
_entity.id
_entity.type
_entity.pdbx_description
1 polymer ?
#
loop_
_entity_poly.entity_id
_entity_poly.type
_entity_poly.pdbx_seq_one_letter_code
_entity_poly.pdbx_strand_id
1 'polypeptide(L)'
;MNRLLGLTIKPVAFIRVVAPVAPRHLHGRVPIPLPPSTQGLGKYQTPQDLLAAIGRSSETKLKIDNWDDLWRMRGEEMKQAGLTPAERRYIMWALEKVRQGYDPAKIAIKERPKKTIRGWGPRVQNGKRVR
;
A
#
# COMPACT_ATOMS: atom_id res chain seq x y z
N MET A 1 -24.03 3.16 77.60
CA MET A 1 -23.21 4.19 76.94
C MET A 1 -22.38 3.48 75.89
N ASN A 2 -22.57 3.73 74.60
CA ASN A 2 -21.63 3.35 73.52
C ASN A 2 -22.04 4.13 72.25
N ARG A 3 -21.33 5.23 71.95
CA ARG A 3 -21.47 5.98 70.69
C ARG A 3 -20.42 5.47 69.71
N LEU A 4 -20.85 4.78 68.66
CA LEU A 4 -20.02 4.48 67.50
C LEU A 4 -19.95 5.75 66.63
N LEU A 5 -18.78 6.35 66.52
CA LEU A 5 -18.51 7.48 65.62
C LEU A 5 -18.33 6.94 64.19
N GLY A 6 -19.39 7.02 63.39
CA GLY A 6 -19.29 6.76 61.94
C GLY A 6 -18.68 7.96 61.22
N LEU A 7 -17.43 7.85 60.80
CA LEU A 7 -16.80 8.84 59.92
C LEU A 7 -17.30 8.65 58.49
N THR A 8 -18.15 9.56 58.04
CA THR A 8 -18.60 9.63 56.64
C THR A 8 -17.50 10.28 55.79
N ILE A 9 -16.80 9.45 55.00
CA ILE A 9 -15.83 9.92 54.00
C ILE A 9 -16.64 10.23 52.73
N LYS A 10 -16.83 11.51 52.41
CA LYS A 10 -17.46 11.91 51.15
C LYS A 10 -16.49 11.65 49.98
N PRO A 11 -16.89 10.93 48.91
CA PRO A 11 -16.03 10.75 47.75
C PRO A 11 -15.90 12.07 46.99
N VAL A 12 -14.69 12.60 46.91
CA VAL A 12 -14.38 13.74 46.04
C VAL A 12 -14.42 13.24 44.60
N ALA A 13 -15.45 13.64 43.85
CA ALA A 13 -15.56 13.33 42.44
C ALA A 13 -14.47 14.10 41.66
N PHE A 14 -13.42 13.40 41.27
CA PHE A 14 -12.38 13.93 40.38
C PHE A 14 -12.95 14.02 38.96
N ILE A 15 -13.40 15.21 38.57
CA ILE A 15 -13.88 15.48 37.20
C ILE A 15 -12.65 15.44 36.29
N ARG A 16 -12.50 14.35 35.51
CA ARG A 16 -11.49 14.28 34.44
C ARG A 16 -11.90 15.23 33.32
N VAL A 17 -11.21 16.36 33.21
CA VAL A 17 -11.30 17.23 32.03
C VAL A 17 -10.71 16.46 30.85
N VAL A 18 -11.57 15.97 29.94
CA VAL A 18 -11.14 15.37 28.69
C VAL A 18 -10.73 16.51 27.76
N ALA A 19 -9.42 16.78 27.69
CA ALA A 19 -8.89 17.72 26.70
C ALA A 19 -9.13 17.16 25.29
N PRO A 20 -9.57 17.97 24.31
CA PRO A 20 -9.77 17.50 22.95
C PRO A 20 -8.41 17.13 22.34
N VAL A 21 -8.21 15.84 22.05
CA VAL A 21 -7.05 15.35 21.30
C VAL A 21 -7.26 15.72 19.83
N ALA A 22 -6.79 16.90 19.45
CA ALA A 22 -6.72 17.26 18.04
C ALA A 22 -5.62 16.42 17.35
N PRO A 23 -5.91 15.73 16.24
CA PRO A 23 -4.88 15.00 15.51
C PRO A 23 -3.85 16.00 14.97
N ARG A 24 -2.60 15.87 15.45
CA ARG A 24 -1.47 16.64 14.94
C ARG A 24 -1.10 16.15 13.54
N HIS A 25 -1.73 16.72 12.52
CA HIS A 25 -1.23 16.65 11.15
C HIS A 25 -0.30 17.84 10.90
N LEU A 26 1.02 17.60 10.90
CA LEU A 26 2.03 18.64 10.67
C LEU A 26 2.02 19.21 9.23
N HIS A 27 1.33 18.52 8.31
CA HIS A 27 1.12 18.98 6.94
C HIS A 27 -0.37 18.89 6.62
N GLY A 28 -0.91 19.93 5.98
CA GLY A 28 -2.25 19.86 5.39
C GLY A 28 -2.33 18.69 4.41
N ARG A 29 -3.51 18.09 4.25
CA ARG A 29 -3.70 17.08 3.20
C ARG A 29 -3.41 17.73 1.85
N VAL A 30 -2.36 17.28 1.18
CA VAL A 30 -2.09 17.67 -0.20
C VAL A 30 -3.29 17.19 -1.03
N PRO A 31 -3.92 18.08 -1.82
CA PRO A 31 -5.00 17.67 -2.70
C PRO A 31 -4.48 16.59 -3.65
N ILE A 32 -5.31 15.60 -3.91
CA ILE A 32 -4.96 14.48 -4.78
C ILE A 32 -4.67 15.07 -6.16
N PRO A 33 -3.47 14.85 -6.74
CA PRO A 33 -3.21 15.32 -8.08
C PRO A 33 -4.21 14.68 -9.03
N LEU A 34 -4.81 15.51 -9.89
CA LEU A 34 -5.73 15.05 -10.91
C LEU A 34 -5.06 13.96 -11.77
N PRO A 35 -5.83 13.00 -12.32
CA PRO A 35 -5.28 12.03 -13.25
C PRO A 35 -4.49 12.77 -14.34
N PRO A 36 -3.25 12.35 -14.65
CA PRO A 36 -2.47 13.00 -15.68
C PRO A 36 -3.24 12.93 -16.99
N SER A 37 -3.20 13.98 -17.81
CA SER A 37 -3.82 13.93 -19.14
C SER A 37 -3.26 12.71 -19.88
N THR A 38 -4.12 11.78 -20.28
CA THR A 38 -3.76 10.54 -21.00
C THR A 38 -3.08 10.81 -22.35
N GLN A 39 -2.98 12.08 -22.77
CA GLN A 39 -2.27 12.54 -23.96
C GLN A 39 -0.78 12.14 -23.98
N GLY A 40 -0.10 12.07 -22.82
CA GLY A 40 1.29 11.59 -22.72
C GLY A 40 1.42 10.06 -22.70
N LEU A 41 0.30 9.34 -22.58
CA LEU A 41 0.21 7.90 -22.49
C LEU A 41 -0.06 7.23 -23.83
N GLY A 42 -0.03 7.95 -24.96
CA GLY A 42 -0.51 7.50 -26.29
C GLY A 42 -0.01 6.16 -26.84
N LYS A 43 0.93 5.48 -26.16
CA LYS A 43 1.32 4.09 -26.40
C LYS A 43 0.36 3.06 -25.76
N TYR A 44 -0.40 3.45 -24.75
CA TYR A 44 -1.27 2.60 -23.92
C TYR A 44 -2.71 3.10 -24.04
N GLN A 45 -3.56 2.32 -24.71
CA GLN A 45 -4.95 2.70 -24.95
C GLN A 45 -5.83 2.33 -23.77
N THR A 46 -5.55 1.19 -23.13
CA THR A 46 -6.32 0.72 -21.97
C THR A 46 -5.53 0.83 -20.66
N PRO A 47 -6.20 0.97 -19.51
CA PRO A 47 -5.57 0.88 -18.20
C PRO A 47 -4.86 -0.47 -18.00
N GLN A 48 -5.40 -1.53 -18.60
CA GLN A 48 -4.84 -2.88 -18.59
C GLN A 48 -3.46 -2.92 -19.30
N ASP A 49 -3.32 -2.26 -20.45
CA ASP A 49 -2.05 -2.18 -21.18
C ASP A 49 -0.97 -1.44 -20.38
N LEU A 50 -1.37 -0.43 -19.62
CA LEU A 50 -0.46 0.27 -18.70
C LEU A 50 0.03 -0.68 -17.60
N LEU A 51 -0.88 -1.42 -16.98
CA LEU A 51 -0.53 -2.38 -15.93
C LEU A 51 0.37 -3.50 -16.47
N ALA A 52 0.16 -3.92 -17.71
CA ALA A 52 1.03 -4.85 -18.42
C ALA A 52 2.45 -4.28 -18.60
N ALA A 53 2.54 -3.02 -19.03
CA ALA A 53 3.81 -2.35 -19.25
C ALA A 53 4.62 -2.14 -17.96
N ILE A 54 3.97 -1.86 -16.84
CA ILE A 54 4.59 -1.74 -15.52
C ILE A 54 5.15 -3.08 -15.04
N GLY A 55 4.60 -4.22 -15.50
CA GLY A 55 5.08 -5.56 -15.19
C GLY A 55 4.67 -6.05 -13.79
N ARG A 56 5.44 -7.00 -13.23
CA ARG A 56 5.13 -7.74 -11.97
C ARG A 56 3.75 -8.40 -11.93
N SER A 57 3.28 -8.84 -13.09
CA SER A 57 1.96 -9.44 -13.29
C SER A 57 0.87 -8.54 -12.71
N SER A 58 1.01 -7.22 -12.83
CA SER A 58 0.03 -6.26 -12.27
C SER A 58 -1.31 -6.36 -13.01
N GLU A 59 -1.26 -6.69 -14.32
CA GLU A 59 -2.42 -6.94 -15.19
C GLU A 59 -3.33 -8.08 -14.71
N THR A 60 -2.77 -9.14 -14.12
CA THR A 60 -3.56 -10.31 -13.68
C THR A 60 -4.16 -10.09 -12.31
N LYS A 61 -3.53 -9.23 -11.50
CA LYS A 61 -3.89 -8.96 -10.11
C LYS A 61 -4.96 -7.88 -9.99
N LEU A 62 -5.03 -6.98 -10.96
CA LEU A 62 -5.90 -5.83 -10.91
C LEU A 62 -6.56 -5.64 -12.27
N LYS A 63 -7.87 -5.86 -12.33
CA LYS A 63 -8.69 -5.69 -13.54
C LYS A 63 -9.48 -4.40 -13.41
N ILE A 64 -9.15 -3.41 -14.22
CA ILE A 64 -9.83 -2.11 -14.22
C ILE A 64 -10.00 -1.65 -15.66
N ASP A 65 -11.23 -1.31 -16.01
CA ASP A 65 -11.58 -0.89 -17.37
C ASP A 65 -11.50 0.64 -17.55
N ASN A 66 -11.62 1.40 -16.45
CA ASN A 66 -11.69 2.84 -16.48
C ASN A 66 -10.41 3.52 -15.96
N TRP A 67 -9.93 4.52 -16.70
CA TRP A 67 -8.74 5.29 -16.34
C TRP A 67 -8.91 6.05 -15.03
N ASP A 68 -10.08 6.67 -14.81
CA ASP A 68 -10.32 7.49 -13.62
C ASP A 68 -10.26 6.63 -12.34
N ASP A 69 -10.84 5.43 -12.40
CA ASP A 69 -10.82 4.47 -11.29
C ASP A 69 -9.39 4.00 -10.97
N LEU A 70 -8.58 3.71 -12.00
CA LEU A 70 -7.17 3.34 -11.81
C LEU A 70 -6.38 4.43 -11.07
N TRP A 71 -6.57 5.69 -11.43
CA TRP A 71 -5.82 6.81 -10.84
C TRP A 71 -6.34 7.25 -9.47
N ARG A 72 -7.63 7.06 -9.20
CA ARG A 72 -8.25 7.35 -7.90
C ARG A 72 -8.02 6.26 -6.87
N MET A 73 -7.75 5.04 -7.33
CA MET A 73 -7.64 3.89 -6.47
C MET A 73 -6.63 4.07 -5.33
N ARG A 74 -7.03 3.62 -4.14
CA ARG A 74 -6.18 3.67 -2.94
C ARG A 74 -5.66 2.31 -2.52
N GLY A 75 -4.64 2.33 -1.67
CA GLY A 75 -4.08 1.12 -1.07
C GLY A 75 -5.09 0.29 -0.27
N GLU A 76 -6.17 0.88 0.25
CA GLU A 76 -7.25 0.15 0.93
C GLU A 76 -8.15 -0.61 -0.05
N GLU A 77 -8.51 0.00 -1.18
CA GLU A 77 -9.31 -0.65 -2.22
C GLU A 77 -8.50 -1.77 -2.89
N MET A 78 -7.22 -1.53 -3.16
CA MET A 78 -6.32 -2.59 -3.63
C MET A 78 -6.13 -3.71 -2.59
N LYS A 79 -6.24 -3.41 -1.29
CA LYS A 79 -6.19 -4.43 -0.23
C LYS A 79 -7.47 -5.26 -0.22
N GLN A 80 -8.64 -4.64 -0.43
CA GLN A 80 -9.91 -5.34 -0.60
C GLN A 80 -9.90 -6.22 -1.85
N ALA A 81 -9.23 -5.79 -2.92
CA ALA A 81 -8.99 -6.58 -4.13
C ALA A 81 -7.98 -7.73 -3.94
N GLY A 82 -7.44 -7.94 -2.73
CA GLY A 82 -6.59 -9.08 -2.40
C GLY A 82 -5.10 -8.92 -2.72
N LEU A 83 -4.64 -7.73 -3.12
CA LEU A 83 -3.21 -7.51 -3.40
C LEU A 83 -2.40 -7.57 -2.11
N THR A 84 -1.18 -8.08 -2.18
CA THR A 84 -0.24 -8.08 -1.05
C THR A 84 0.33 -6.67 -0.81
N PRO A 85 0.83 -6.34 0.40
CA PRO A 85 1.40 -5.02 0.68
C PRO A 85 2.54 -4.61 -0.27
N ALA A 86 3.34 -5.56 -0.74
CA ALA A 86 4.44 -5.29 -1.67
C ALA A 86 3.93 -4.90 -3.07
N GLU A 87 2.87 -5.54 -3.54
CA GLU A 87 2.26 -5.26 -4.85
C GLU A 87 1.56 -3.91 -4.85
N ARG A 88 0.78 -3.61 -3.80
CA ARG A 88 0.10 -2.31 -3.67
C ARG A 88 1.09 -1.16 -3.69
N ARG A 89 2.18 -1.26 -2.91
CA ARG A 89 3.24 -0.25 -2.88
C ARG A 89 3.92 -0.08 -4.23
N TYR A 90 4.13 -1.18 -4.96
CA TYR A 90 4.73 -1.16 -6.29
C TYR A 90 3.83 -0.46 -7.32
N ILE A 91 2.56 -0.85 -7.40
CA ILE A 91 1.60 -0.24 -8.35
C ILE A 91 1.46 1.25 -8.07
N MET A 92 1.26 1.64 -6.80
CA MET A 92 1.16 3.06 -6.43
C MET A 92 2.41 3.85 -6.79
N TRP A 93 3.60 3.29 -6.53
CA TRP A 93 4.87 3.92 -6.93
C TRP A 93 4.99 4.04 -8.46
N ALA A 94 4.61 3.02 -9.21
CA ALA A 94 4.70 3.03 -10.67
C ALA A 94 3.75 4.05 -11.30
N LEU A 95 2.50 4.11 -10.81
CA LEU A 95 1.52 5.12 -11.19
C LEU A 95 2.06 6.53 -10.89
N GLU A 96 2.68 6.73 -9.74
CA GLU A 96 3.29 8.04 -9.40
C GLU A 96 4.45 8.40 -10.32
N LYS A 97 5.24 7.43 -10.79
CA LYS A 97 6.27 7.65 -11.81
C LYS A 97 5.68 8.00 -13.16
N VAL A 98 4.59 7.37 -13.56
CA VAL A 98 3.89 7.75 -14.79
C VAL A 98 3.32 9.17 -14.68
N ARG A 99 2.81 9.58 -13.51
CA ARG A 99 2.39 10.99 -13.26
C ARG A 99 3.53 11.99 -13.42
N GLN A 100 4.75 11.60 -13.05
CA GLN A 100 5.96 12.40 -13.21
C GLN A 100 6.49 12.42 -14.66
N GLY A 101 5.81 11.73 -15.60
CA GLY A 101 6.20 11.69 -17.02
C GLY A 101 7.22 10.60 -17.38
N TYR A 102 7.50 9.65 -16.49
CA TYR A 102 8.37 8.52 -16.81
C TYR A 102 7.64 7.47 -17.66
N ASP A 103 8.38 6.85 -18.60
CA ASP A 103 7.85 5.79 -19.46
C ASP A 103 7.63 4.49 -18.63
N PRO A 104 6.40 3.93 -18.55
CA PRO A 104 6.08 2.76 -17.74
C PRO A 104 6.92 1.53 -18.10
N ALA A 105 7.26 1.34 -19.38
CA ALA A 105 8.09 0.21 -19.81
C ALA A 105 9.54 0.32 -19.30
N LYS A 106 10.05 1.53 -19.08
CA LYS A 106 11.42 1.76 -18.59
C LYS A 106 11.53 1.61 -17.07
N ILE A 107 10.48 1.94 -16.33
CA ILE A 107 10.44 1.79 -14.87
C ILE A 107 10.12 0.36 -14.42
N ALA A 108 9.66 -0.49 -15.35
CA ALA A 108 9.21 -1.84 -15.07
C ALA A 108 10.31 -2.67 -14.40
N ILE A 109 10.07 -3.04 -13.14
CA ILE A 109 10.95 -3.95 -12.41
C ILE A 109 10.52 -5.37 -12.78
N LYS A 110 11.38 -6.10 -13.49
CA LYS A 110 11.13 -7.49 -13.87
C LYS A 110 10.87 -8.35 -12.63
N GLU A 111 9.98 -9.32 -12.79
CA GLU A 111 9.76 -10.30 -11.72
C GLU A 111 11.05 -11.07 -11.45
N ARG A 112 11.35 -11.23 -10.15
CA ARG A 112 12.47 -12.08 -9.77
C ARG A 112 12.09 -13.51 -10.13
N PRO A 113 12.87 -14.19 -10.97
CA PRO A 113 12.57 -15.57 -11.32
C PRO A 113 12.56 -16.42 -10.05
N LYS A 114 11.63 -17.38 -10.01
CA LYS A 114 11.59 -18.34 -8.91
C LYS A 114 12.94 -19.05 -8.85
N LYS A 115 13.55 -19.10 -7.67
CA LYS A 115 14.78 -19.87 -7.46
C LYS A 115 14.50 -21.34 -7.78
N THR A 116 15.08 -21.84 -8.87
CA THR A 116 14.98 -23.24 -9.29
C THR A 116 15.67 -24.15 -8.28
N ILE A 117 16.87 -23.77 -7.84
CA ILE A 117 17.67 -24.51 -6.86
C ILE A 117 17.68 -23.72 -5.55
N ARG A 118 17.37 -24.40 -4.44
CA ARG A 118 17.43 -23.85 -3.08
C ARG A 118 18.55 -24.56 -2.32
N GLY A 119 19.57 -23.81 -1.88
CA GLY A 119 20.72 -24.35 -1.13
C GLY A 119 21.86 -23.32 -0.99
N TRP A 120 22.73 -23.53 0.00
CA TRP A 120 23.99 -22.78 0.16
C TRP A 120 25.13 -23.59 -0.46
N GLY A 121 25.60 -23.17 -1.63
CA GLY A 121 26.80 -23.71 -2.27
C GLY A 121 26.63 -25.05 -3.01
N PRO A 122 27.69 -25.52 -3.69
CA PRO A 122 27.67 -26.63 -4.62
C PRO A 122 27.37 -28.00 -3.98
N ARG A 123 27.37 -28.11 -2.65
CA ARG A 123 27.27 -29.37 -1.92
C ARG A 123 25.95 -30.12 -2.13
N VAL A 124 24.86 -29.43 -2.48
CA VAL A 124 23.57 -30.07 -2.80
C VAL A 124 22.91 -29.33 -3.96
N GLN A 125 22.86 -29.97 -5.12
CA GLN A 125 22.15 -29.48 -6.31
C GLN A 125 21.13 -30.53 -6.74
N ASN A 126 19.91 -30.10 -7.09
CA ASN A 126 18.85 -30.99 -7.61
C ASN A 126 18.55 -32.23 -6.72
N GLY A 127 18.58 -32.08 -5.40
CA GLY A 127 18.33 -33.17 -4.46
C GLY A 127 19.46 -34.23 -4.37
N LYS A 128 20.57 -34.02 -5.08
CA LYS A 128 21.77 -34.87 -5.02
C LYS A 128 22.88 -34.12 -4.31
N ARG A 129 23.55 -34.80 -3.37
CA ARG A 129 24.74 -34.27 -2.72
C ARG A 129 25.90 -34.39 -3.72
N VAL A 130 26.40 -33.26 -4.20
CA VAL A 130 27.60 -33.22 -5.06
C VAL A 130 28.79 -33.47 -4.13
N ARG A 131 29.61 -34.47 -4.45
CA ARG A 131 30.77 -34.89 -3.67
C ARG A 131 32.04 -34.54 -4.40
#